data_AF-C7R916-F1
#
_entry.id   AF-C7R916-F1
#
_cell.length_a   1.000
_cell.length_b   1.000
_cell.length_c   1.000
_cell.angle_alpha   90.00
_cell.angle_beta   90.00
_cell.angle_gamma   90.00
#
_symmetry.space_group_name_H-M   'P 1'
#
loop_
_entity.id
_entity.type
_entity.pdbx_description
1 polymer ?
#
loop_
_entity_poly.entity_id
_entity_poly.type
_entity_poly.pdbx_seq_one_letter_code
_entity_poly.pdbx_strand_id
1 'polypeptide(L)'
;MKKKLLALSAVIGLVIAGTSYANEADSKKQQDLQTCEAKAKQLPEEVREKQQKTCECIVDNTDYEAIVEAESNGDAAKVQEVKTKARQACRGS
;
A
#
# COMPACT_ATOMS: atom_id res chain seq x y z
N MET A 1 -17.77 51.52 22.72
CA MET A 1 -16.33 51.32 22.44
C MET A 1 -16.17 50.03 21.62
N LYS A 2 -15.74 50.10 20.36
CA LYS A 2 -15.50 48.93 19.51
C LYS A 2 -14.02 48.57 19.57
N LYS A 3 -13.65 47.58 20.40
CA LYS A 3 -12.27 47.09 20.47
C LYS A 3 -12.04 46.06 19.37
N LYS A 4 -11.13 46.43 18.48
CA LYS A 4 -10.55 45.60 17.44
C LYS A 4 -9.88 44.39 18.07
N LEU A 5 -10.22 43.19 17.62
CA LEU A 5 -9.38 42.01 17.83
C LEU A 5 -8.69 41.70 16.51
N LEU A 6 -7.41 42.04 16.52
CA LEU A 6 -6.42 41.75 15.50
C LEU A 6 -6.12 40.26 15.49
N ALA A 7 -5.93 39.75 14.27
CA ALA A 7 -4.94 38.76 13.87
C ALA A 7 -4.61 37.64 14.87
N LEU A 8 -5.10 36.43 14.58
CA LEU A 8 -4.36 35.21 14.93
C LEU A 8 -3.96 34.51 13.64
N SER A 9 -2.76 34.88 13.18
CA SER A 9 -1.96 34.12 12.25
C SER A 9 -1.68 32.74 12.87
N ALA A 10 -2.33 31.70 12.36
CA ALA A 10 -1.97 30.32 12.62
C ALA A 10 -1.97 29.55 11.29
N VAL A 11 -1.07 29.93 10.38
CA VAL A 11 -0.67 29.04 9.29
C VAL A 11 0.36 28.09 9.90
N ILE A 12 -0.16 27.08 10.58
CA ILE A 12 0.61 25.99 11.16
C ILE A 12 1.15 25.15 10.00
N GLY A 13 2.49 25.11 9.93
CA GLY A 13 3.27 23.92 9.63
C GLY A 13 3.00 23.26 8.28
N LEU A 14 3.88 23.54 7.33
CA LEU A 14 4.19 22.67 6.19
C LEU A 14 4.24 21.21 6.66
N VAL A 15 3.28 20.39 6.21
CA VAL A 15 3.24 18.96 6.51
C VAL A 15 4.41 18.32 5.76
N ILE A 16 5.46 17.94 6.48
CA ILE A 16 6.53 17.10 5.94
C ILE A 16 5.95 15.67 5.89
N ALA A 17 5.13 15.40 4.88
CA ALA A 17 4.42 14.12 4.71
C ALA A 17 5.19 13.10 3.84
N GLY A 18 6.46 13.36 3.53
CA GLY A 18 7.15 12.65 2.43
C GLY A 18 7.90 11.37 2.81
N THR A 19 8.15 11.07 4.09
CA THR A 19 9.10 10.01 4.47
C THR A 19 8.58 8.96 5.45
N SER A 20 7.35 9.08 5.97
CA SER A 20 6.83 8.13 6.95
C SER A 20 6.37 6.81 6.33
N TYR A 21 5.89 6.83 5.09
CA TYR A 21 5.19 5.68 4.51
C TYR A 21 6.09 4.67 3.79
N ALA A 22 7.29 5.08 3.36
CA ALA A 22 8.23 4.19 2.63
C ALA A 22 8.67 2.97 3.48
N ASN A 23 9.06 3.18 4.74
CA ASN A 23 9.47 2.08 5.62
C ASN A 23 8.33 1.09 5.89
N GLU A 24 7.11 1.59 6.05
CA GLU A 24 5.94 0.74 6.26
C GLU A 24 5.54 -0.01 4.98
N ALA A 25 5.65 0.66 3.83
CA ALA A 25 5.43 0.06 2.51
C ALA A 25 6.40 -1.09 2.23
N ASP A 26 7.69 -0.90 2.51
CA ASP A 26 8.71 -1.94 2.36
C ASP A 26 8.44 -3.13 3.29
N SER A 27 8.06 -2.86 4.54
CA SER A 27 7.70 -3.92 5.50
C SER A 27 6.50 -4.73 5.02
N LYS A 28 5.43 -4.08 4.55
CA LYS A 28 4.26 -4.76 3.98
C LYS A 28 4.61 -5.55 2.73
N LYS A 29 5.44 -5.02 1.83
CA LYS A 29 5.92 -5.75 0.65
C LYS A 29 6.64 -7.04 1.05
N GLN A 30 7.58 -6.97 2.00
CA GLN A 30 8.31 -8.14 2.48
C GLN A 30 7.38 -9.18 3.13
N GLN A 31 6.39 -8.72 3.92
CA GLN A 31 5.40 -9.59 4.52
C GLN A 31 4.56 -10.33 3.46
N ASP A 32 4.16 -9.65 2.40
CA ASP A 32 3.39 -10.25 1.32
C ASP A 32 4.22 -11.26 0.51
N LEU A 33 5.50 -10.98 0.23
CA LEU A 33 6.42 -11.95 -0.39
C LEU A 33 6.56 -13.22 0.45
N GLN A 34 6.79 -13.08 1.75
CA GLN A 34 6.85 -14.22 2.67
C GLN A 34 5.53 -15.00 2.69
N THR A 35 4.41 -14.29 2.61
CA THR A 35 3.08 -14.90 2.53
C THR A 35 2.89 -15.66 1.22
N CYS A 36 3.39 -15.14 0.09
CA CYS A 36 3.38 -15.83 -1.19
C CYS A 36 4.13 -17.17 -1.10
N GLU A 37 5.36 -17.17 -0.56
CA GLU A 37 6.14 -18.39 -0.38
C GLU A 37 5.45 -19.39 0.56
N ALA A 38 4.92 -18.91 1.68
CA ALA A 38 4.24 -19.75 2.65
C ALA A 38 2.99 -20.41 2.05
N LYS A 39 2.20 -19.65 1.26
CA LYS A 39 1.05 -20.17 0.53
C LYS A 39 1.47 -21.18 -0.54
N ALA A 40 2.52 -20.89 -1.30
CA ALA A 40 3.02 -21.79 -2.33
C ALA A 40 3.46 -23.15 -1.75
N LYS A 41 4.13 -23.15 -0.59
CA LYS A 41 4.54 -24.39 0.12
C LYS A 41 3.37 -25.28 0.52
N GLN A 42 2.17 -24.71 0.73
CA GLN A 42 0.96 -25.45 1.08
C GLN A 42 0.22 -26.01 -0.14
N LEU A 43 0.63 -25.63 -1.36
CA LEU A 43 -0.02 -26.07 -2.58
C LEU A 43 0.63 -27.35 -3.15
N PRO A 44 -0.17 -28.17 -3.87
CA PRO A 44 0.36 -29.28 -4.67
C PRO A 44 1.44 -28.78 -5.65
N GLU A 45 2.45 -29.61 -5.89
CA GLU A 45 3.60 -29.28 -6.73
C GLU A 45 3.19 -28.81 -8.13
N GLU A 46 2.17 -29.45 -8.71
CA GLU A 46 1.60 -29.16 -10.04
C GLU A 46 1.14 -27.71 -10.22
N VAL A 47 0.71 -27.04 -9.15
CA VAL A 47 0.20 -25.66 -9.21
C VAL A 47 1.06 -24.68 -8.42
N ARG A 48 2.02 -25.17 -7.64
CA ARG A 48 2.86 -24.38 -6.73
C ARG A 48 3.60 -23.27 -7.46
N GLU A 49 4.36 -23.63 -8.50
CA GLU A 49 5.22 -22.68 -9.21
C GLU A 49 4.40 -21.56 -9.87
N LYS A 50 3.31 -21.93 -10.53
CA LYS A 50 2.40 -20.97 -11.16
C LYS A 50 1.80 -20.03 -10.13
N GLN A 51 1.27 -20.56 -9.03
CA GLN A 51 0.63 -19.73 -8.01
C GLN A 51 1.63 -18.85 -7.26
N GLN A 52 2.87 -19.31 -7.06
CA GLN A 52 3.95 -18.50 -6.52
C GLN A 52 4.26 -17.32 -7.46
N LYS A 53 4.47 -17.58 -8.75
CA LYS A 53 4.74 -16.55 -9.76
C LYS A 53 3.62 -15.53 -9.88
N THR A 54 2.36 -15.98 -9.89
CA THR A 54 1.22 -15.06 -9.90
C THR A 54 1.21 -14.18 -8.64
N CYS A 55 1.51 -14.75 -7.47
CA CYS A 55 1.53 -14.01 -6.20
C CYS A 55 2.66 -12.97 -6.18
N GLU A 56 3.89 -13.37 -6.51
CA GLU A 56 5.06 -12.49 -6.59
C GLU A 56 4.82 -11.36 -7.61
N CYS A 57 4.23 -11.66 -8.77
CA CYS A 57 3.84 -10.63 -9.73
C CYS A 57 2.89 -9.59 -9.12
N ILE A 58 1.87 -10.03 -8.36
CA ILE A 58 0.92 -9.10 -7.73
C ILE A 58 1.65 -8.22 -6.73
N VAL A 59 2.53 -8.79 -5.92
CA VAL A 59 3.33 -8.05 -4.94
C VAL A 59 4.21 -7.01 -5.64
N ASP A 60 4.91 -7.38 -6.72
CA ASP A 60 5.77 -6.44 -7.44
C ASP A 60 5.00 -5.34 -8.18
N ASN A 61 3.74 -5.59 -8.56
CA ASN A 61 2.87 -4.59 -9.19
C ASN A 61 1.99 -3.83 -8.18
N THR A 62 2.12 -4.10 -6.88
CA THR A 62 1.37 -3.40 -5.85
C THR A 62 2.09 -2.13 -5.43
N ASP A 63 1.39 -1.00 -5.51
CA ASP A 63 1.84 0.28 -4.98
C ASP A 63 1.59 0.33 -3.46
N TYR A 64 2.58 -0.14 -2.69
CA TYR A 64 2.48 -0.24 -1.24
C TYR A 64 2.46 1.12 -0.54
N GLU A 65 3.13 2.14 -1.07
CA GLU A 65 3.06 3.49 -0.51
C GLU A 65 1.64 4.04 -0.64
N ALA A 66 1.00 3.86 -1.81
CA ALA A 66 -0.39 4.24 -2.00
C ALA A 66 -1.36 3.43 -1.12
N ILE A 67 -1.06 2.16 -0.81
CA ILE A 67 -1.85 1.39 0.16
C ILE A 67 -1.72 1.97 1.56
N VAL A 68 -0.49 2.22 2.04
CA VAL A 68 -0.26 2.74 3.39
C VAL A 68 -0.89 4.13 3.55
N GLU A 69 -0.73 5.00 2.55
CA GLU A 69 -1.37 6.32 2.54
C GLU A 69 -2.90 6.20 2.58
N ALA A 70 -3.49 5.34 1.74
CA ALA A 70 -4.93 5.13 1.71
C ALA A 70 -5.46 4.53 3.01
N GLU A 71 -4.75 3.58 3.64
CA GLU A 71 -5.11 3.02 4.94
C GLU A 71 -5.06 4.09 6.04
N SER A 72 -4.03 4.93 6.07
CA SER A 72 -3.89 6.06 7.00
C SER A 72 -5.04 7.07 6.86
N ASN A 73 -5.50 7.29 5.63
CA ASN A 73 -6.62 8.17 5.31
C ASN A 73 -8.01 7.50 5.43
N GLY A 74 -8.08 6.21 5.74
CA GLY A 74 -9.33 5.46 5.79
C GLY A 74 -10.01 5.23 4.43
N ASP A 75 -9.28 5.37 3.32
CA ASP A 75 -9.78 5.21 1.95
C ASP A 75 -9.73 3.75 1.49
N ALA A 76 -10.69 2.97 1.96
CA ALA A 76 -10.83 1.57 1.57
C ALA A 76 -11.05 1.38 0.06
N ALA A 77 -11.67 2.36 -0.62
CA ALA A 77 -11.90 2.29 -2.05
C ALA A 77 -10.59 2.37 -2.82
N LYS A 78 -9.67 3.26 -2.39
CA LYS A 78 -8.34 3.39 -2.98
C LYS A 78 -7.48 2.15 -2.74
N VAL A 79 -7.50 1.59 -1.54
CA VAL A 79 -6.81 0.32 -1.24
C VAL A 79 -7.28 -0.79 -2.19
N GLN A 80 -8.60 -0.90 -2.40
CA GLN A 80 -9.17 -1.91 -3.29
C GLN A 80 -8.83 -1.65 -4.76
N GLU A 81 -8.82 -0.38 -5.19
CA GLU A 81 -8.42 0.01 -6.54
C GLU A 81 -6.97 -0.42 -6.83
N VAL A 82 -6.03 -0.09 -5.94
CA VAL A 82 -4.60 -0.43 -6.09
C VAL A 82 -4.41 -1.94 -6.16
N LYS A 83 -5.01 -2.70 -5.23
CA LYS A 83 -4.95 -4.17 -5.22
C LYS A 83 -5.59 -4.80 -6.46
N THR A 84 -6.59 -4.16 -7.04
CA THR A 84 -7.25 -4.65 -8.26
C THR A 84 -6.37 -4.40 -9.49
N LYS A 85 -5.74 -3.24 -9.60
CA LYS A 85 -4.80 -2.93 -10.69
C LYS A 85 -3.61 -3.88 -10.70
N ALA A 86 -3.00 -4.13 -9.54
CA ALA A 86 -1.90 -5.08 -9.41
C ALA A 86 -2.30 -6.49 -9.90
N ARG A 87 -3.49 -6.96 -9.50
CA ARG A 87 -4.04 -8.24 -9.99
C ARG A 87 -4.33 -8.26 -11.48
N GLN A 88 -4.80 -7.16 -12.04
CA GLN A 88 -5.07 -7.05 -13.48
C GLN A 88 -3.79 -7.08 -14.31
N ALA A 89 -2.71 -6.46 -13.82
CA ALA A 89 -1.38 -6.49 -14.47
C ALA A 89 -0.81 -7.92 -14.58
N CYS A 90 -1.16 -8.78 -13.63
CA CYS A 90 -0.69 -10.17 -13.57
C CYS A 90 -1.66 -11.20 -14.16
N ARG A 91 -2.66 -10.76 -14.93
CA ARG A 91 -3.56 -11.68 -15.65
C ARG A 91 -2.77 -12.44 -16.71
N GLY A 92 -2.41 -13.68 -16.40
CA GLY A 92 -1.67 -14.58 -17.30
C GLY A 92 -0.24 -14.92 -16.84
N SER A 93 0.19 -14.40 -15.68
CA SER A 93 1.47 -14.71 -15.02
C SER A 93 1.50 -16.09 -14.37
#